data_AF-A0A2U3C9U6-F1
#
_entry.id   AF-A0A2U3C9U6-F1
#
_cell.length_a   1.000
_cell.length_b   1.000
_cell.length_c   1.000
_cell.angle_alpha   90.00
_cell.angle_beta   90.00
_cell.angle_gamma   90.00
#
_symmetry.space_group_name_H-M   'P 1'
#
loop_
_entity.id
_entity.type
_entity.pdbx_description
1 polymer ?
#
loop_
_entity_poly.entity_id
_entity_poly.type
_entity_poly.pdbx_seq_one_letter_code
_entity_poly.pdbx_strand_id
1 'polypeptide(L)'
;MESTASPRVLVIGLDPYRVPGPWDPEPAAKAIEAGLAKFAAHGVGVETCLIGLDGSDDVEAAVGNALRAHSWECVTVGGGLRHSDNQVELLERVVNLIRRYAPGAAIAFNSNPATTYEAAARWIE
;
A
#
# COMPACT_ATOMS: atom_id res chain seq x y z
N MET A 1 -23.23 7.90 -15.59
CA MET A 1 -23.02 8.59 -14.30
C MET A 1 -22.04 7.74 -13.51
N GLU A 2 -20.74 7.96 -13.73
CA GLU A 2 -19.72 7.36 -12.85
C GLU A 2 -19.89 7.99 -11.47
N SER A 3 -20.33 7.20 -10.50
CA SER A 3 -20.10 7.55 -9.11
C SER A 3 -18.59 7.52 -8.94
N THR A 4 -17.95 8.69 -8.91
CA THR A 4 -16.56 8.82 -8.43
C THR A 4 -16.61 8.66 -6.92
N ALA A 5 -16.91 7.45 -6.45
CA ALA A 5 -16.82 7.12 -5.05
C ALA A 5 -15.40 7.43 -4.60
N SER A 6 -15.26 8.22 -3.52
CA SER A 6 -13.94 8.54 -2.97
C SER A 6 -13.18 7.25 -2.67
N PRO A 7 -11.86 7.22 -2.91
CA PRO A 7 -11.09 6.00 -2.72
C PRO A 7 -11.17 5.56 -1.25
N ARG A 8 -11.45 4.27 -1.05
CA ARG A 8 -11.71 3.67 0.28
C ARG A 8 -10.47 3.00 0.84
N VAL A 9 -9.53 2.64 -0.03
CA VAL A 9 -8.35 1.85 0.31
C VAL A 9 -7.06 2.53 -0.12
N LEU A 10 -6.09 2.60 0.79
CA LEU A 10 -4.71 3.00 0.48
C LEU A 10 -3.81 1.76 0.50
N VAL A 11 -2.96 1.62 -0.51
CA VAL A 11 -1.91 0.59 -0.57
C VAL A 11 -0.57 1.24 -0.31
N ILE A 12 0.06 0.92 0.82
CA ILE A 12 1.44 1.33 1.12
C ILE A 12 2.36 0.17 0.80
N GLY A 13 3.37 0.40 -0.05
CA GLY A 13 4.29 -0.64 -0.48
C GLY A 13 5.64 -0.08 -0.91
N LEU A 14 6.50 -0.97 -1.40
CA LEU A 14 7.76 -0.58 -2.03
C LEU A 14 7.55 -0.45 -3.54
N ASP A 15 8.16 0.57 -4.14
CA ASP A 15 8.27 0.66 -5.59
C ASP A 15 9.28 -0.39 -6.07
N PRO A 16 8.86 -1.40 -6.85
CA PRO A 16 9.76 -2.46 -7.32
C PRO A 16 10.93 -1.91 -8.14
N TYR A 17 10.78 -0.79 -8.85
CA TYR A 17 11.89 -0.22 -9.64
C TYR A 17 12.92 0.54 -8.78
N ARG A 18 12.61 0.81 -7.51
CA ARG A 18 13.44 1.58 -6.59
C ARG A 18 13.89 0.77 -5.37
N VAL A 19 13.80 -0.55 -5.44
CA VAL A 19 14.39 -1.47 -4.46
C VAL A 19 15.73 -1.97 -5.00
N PRO A 20 16.86 -1.73 -4.30
CA PRO A 20 18.18 -2.06 -4.79
C PRO A 20 18.44 -3.56 -4.78
N GLY A 21 19.18 -4.04 -5.78
CA GLY A 21 19.72 -5.40 -5.82
C GLY A 21 20.01 -5.85 -7.26
N PRO A 22 20.63 -7.03 -7.43
CA PRO A 22 20.60 -7.73 -8.71
C PRO A 22 19.30 -8.55 -8.80
N TRP A 23 18.20 -7.92 -9.23
CA TRP A 23 16.91 -8.61 -9.44
C TRP A 23 16.08 -7.91 -10.53
N ASP A 24 15.11 -8.64 -11.09
CA ASP A 24 14.19 -8.12 -12.11
C ASP A 24 12.91 -7.58 -11.44
N PRO A 25 12.59 -6.27 -11.57
CA PRO A 25 11.39 -5.68 -10.99
C PRO A 25 10.09 -6.05 -11.71
N GLU A 26 10.14 -6.52 -12.96
CA GLU A 26 8.93 -6.74 -13.76
C GLU A 26 7.91 -7.71 -13.15
N PRO A 27 8.30 -8.87 -12.58
CA PRO A 27 7.35 -9.79 -11.98
C PRO A 27 6.60 -9.18 -10.80
N ALA A 28 7.28 -8.36 -9.99
CA ALA A 28 6.67 -7.67 -8.86
C ALA A 28 5.71 -6.57 -9.35
N ALA A 29 6.12 -5.77 -10.33
CA ALA A 29 5.28 -4.72 -10.94
C ALA A 29 3.99 -5.31 -11.54
N LYS A 30 4.09 -6.38 -12.34
CA LYS A 30 2.94 -7.09 -12.93
C LYS A 30 2.00 -7.66 -11.85
N ALA A 31 2.55 -8.18 -10.75
CA ALA A 31 1.73 -8.70 -9.66
C ALA A 31 1.02 -7.58 -8.87
N ILE A 32 1.65 -6.40 -8.71
CA ILE A 32 1.00 -5.21 -8.13
C ILE A 32 -0.15 -4.77 -9.03
N GLU A 33 0.08 -4.63 -10.34
CA GLU A 33 -0.94 -4.25 -11.31
C GLU A 33 -2.14 -5.22 -11.28
N ALA A 34 -1.88 -6.53 -11.30
CA ALA A 34 -2.93 -7.54 -11.20
C ALA A 34 -3.72 -7.45 -9.88
N GLY A 35 -3.06 -7.12 -8.77
CA GLY A 35 -3.72 -6.89 -7.49
C GLY A 35 -4.61 -5.64 -7.49
N LEU A 36 -4.13 -4.54 -8.10
CA LEU A 36 -4.88 -3.28 -8.20
C LEU A 36 -6.09 -3.39 -9.15
N ALA A 37 -5.96 -4.12 -10.25
CA ALA A 37 -7.05 -4.34 -11.21
C ALA A 37 -8.29 -5.00 -10.57
N LYS A 38 -8.10 -5.83 -9.53
CA LYS A 38 -9.21 -6.45 -8.79
C LYS A 38 -10.08 -5.43 -8.06
N PHE A 39 -9.51 -4.33 -7.54
CA PHE A 39 -10.29 -3.29 -6.88
C PHE A 39 -11.33 -2.68 -7.84
N ALA A 40 -10.91 -2.36 -9.07
CA ALA A 40 -11.81 -1.85 -10.10
C ALA A 40 -12.89 -2.88 -10.47
N ALA A 41 -12.55 -4.16 -10.60
CA ALA A 41 -13.51 -5.24 -10.87
C ALA A 41 -14.58 -5.39 -9.77
N HIS A 42 -14.28 -4.96 -8.54
CA HIS A 42 -15.19 -4.97 -7.40
C HIS A 42 -15.79 -3.59 -7.07
N GLY A 43 -15.55 -2.57 -7.91
CA GLY A 43 -16.10 -1.22 -7.69
C GLY A 43 -15.53 -0.50 -6.46
N VAL A 44 -14.33 -0.88 -6.01
CA VAL A 44 -13.65 -0.28 -4.85
C VAL A 44 -12.60 0.71 -5.34
N GLY A 45 -12.71 1.97 -4.91
CA GLY A 45 -11.67 2.97 -5.19
C GLY A 45 -10.40 2.70 -4.36
N VAL A 46 -9.24 2.71 -5.02
CA VAL A 46 -7.95 2.42 -4.40
C VAL A 46 -6.89 3.43 -4.85
N GLU A 47 -6.00 3.82 -3.93
CA GLU A 47 -4.79 4.58 -4.23
C GLU A 47 -3.54 3.87 -3.71
N THR A 48 -2.37 4.28 -4.21
CA THR A 48 -1.08 3.69 -3.83
C THR A 48 -0.11 4.75 -3.35
N CYS A 49 0.65 4.42 -2.30
CA CYS A 49 1.85 5.12 -1.86
C CYS A 49 3.02 4.13 -1.92
N LEU A 50 3.82 4.22 -2.98
CA LEU A 50 4.99 3.36 -3.20
C LEU A 50 6.27 4.10 -2.81
N ILE A 51 7.07 3.48 -1.95
CA ILE A 51 8.30 4.03 -1.38
C ILE A 51 9.51 3.37 -2.04
N GLY A 52 10.52 4.16 -2.42
CA GLY A 52 11.82 3.67 -2.84
C GLY A 52 12.75 3.39 -1.67
N LEU A 53 13.64 2.39 -1.82
CA LEU A 53 14.74 2.11 -0.90
C LEU A 53 16.08 2.68 -1.41
N ASP A 54 16.03 3.54 -2.43
CA ASP A 54 17.16 4.27 -3.02
C ASP A 54 17.54 5.54 -2.23
N GLY A 55 16.82 5.84 -1.15
CA GLY A 55 17.06 6.99 -0.28
C GLY A 55 16.57 8.34 -0.82
N SER A 56 15.82 8.35 -1.92
CA SER A 56 15.31 9.59 -2.52
C SER A 56 13.95 10.06 -1.99
N ASP A 57 13.24 9.22 -1.22
CA ASP A 57 11.98 9.59 -0.59
C ASP A 57 12.16 10.13 0.85
N ASP A 58 11.48 11.23 1.15
CA ASP A 58 11.05 11.51 2.53
C ASP A 58 9.83 10.64 2.84
N VAL A 59 10.09 9.46 3.38
CA VAL A 59 9.07 8.46 3.70
C VAL A 59 7.98 9.01 4.64
N GLU A 60 8.37 9.78 5.66
CA GLU A 60 7.40 10.27 6.63
C GLU A 60 6.46 11.30 5.99
N ALA A 61 7.00 12.20 5.17
CA ALA A 61 6.20 13.14 4.41
C ALA A 61 5.31 12.43 3.39
N ALA A 62 5.86 11.51 2.59
CA ALA A 62 5.13 10.80 1.54
C ALA A 62 3.96 9.99 2.12
N VAL A 63 4.24 9.13 3.11
CA VAL A 63 3.21 8.29 3.76
C VAL A 63 2.23 9.16 4.55
N GLY A 64 2.73 10.17 5.27
CA GLY A 64 1.88 11.08 6.04
C GLY A 64 0.92 11.88 5.17
N ASN A 65 1.34 12.31 3.97
CA ASN A 65 0.48 13.01 3.04
C ASN A 65 -0.58 12.08 2.45
N ALA A 66 -0.19 10.87 2.02
CA ALA A 66 -1.13 9.88 1.51
C ALA A 66 -2.20 9.50 2.55
N LEU A 67 -1.81 9.31 3.81
CA LEU A 67 -2.74 8.97 4.89
C LEU A 67 -3.74 10.08 5.22
N ARG A 68 -3.38 11.36 4.99
CA ARG A 68 -4.26 12.50 5.25
C ARG A 68 -5.14 12.90 4.05
N ALA A 69 -4.85 12.39 2.86
CA ALA A 69 -5.55 12.77 1.64
C ALA A 69 -7.05 12.41 1.68
N HIS A 70 -7.38 11.27 2.29
CA HIS A 70 -8.74 10.74 2.37
C HIS A 70 -9.01 10.08 3.72
N SER A 71 -10.30 9.97 4.07
CA SER A 71 -10.73 9.11 5.16
C SER A 71 -10.74 7.66 4.66
N TRP A 72 -9.64 6.95 4.90
CA TRP A 72 -9.48 5.55 4.50
C TRP A 72 -10.29 4.60 5.39
N GLU A 73 -10.91 3.60 4.79
CA GLU A 73 -11.50 2.48 5.54
C GLU A 73 -10.47 1.38 5.82
N CYS A 74 -9.55 1.17 4.88
CA CYS A 74 -8.48 0.20 5.01
C CYS A 74 -7.17 0.72 4.43
N VAL A 75 -6.07 0.49 5.14
CA VAL A 75 -4.70 0.67 4.65
C VAL A 75 -4.05 -0.70 4.53
N THR A 76 -3.72 -1.11 3.30
CA THR A 76 -2.97 -2.33 3.05
C THR A 76 -1.47 -2.04 3.10
N VAL A 77 -0.70 -2.90 3.78
CA VAL A 77 0.76 -2.81 3.88
C VAL A 77 1.38 -3.99 3.14
N GLY A 78 2.01 -3.67 2.01
CA GLY A 78 2.62 -4.61 1.08
C GLY A 78 3.67 -5.52 1.72
N GLY A 79 3.74 -6.77 1.25
CA GLY A 79 4.70 -7.77 1.75
C GLY A 79 6.18 -7.36 1.66
N GLY A 80 6.55 -6.49 0.72
CA GLY A 80 7.92 -5.97 0.59
C GLY A 80 8.44 -5.25 1.84
N LEU A 81 7.55 -4.64 2.62
CA LEU A 81 7.87 -3.98 3.89
C LEU A 81 8.00 -4.97 5.07
N ARG A 82 7.56 -6.22 4.90
CA ARG A 82 7.37 -7.18 6.01
C ARG A 82 8.23 -8.44 5.92
N HIS A 83 8.69 -8.80 4.73
CA HIS A 83 9.39 -10.07 4.50
C HIS A 83 10.92 -9.97 4.56
N SER A 84 11.48 -8.79 4.86
CA SER A 84 12.92 -8.60 5.02
C SER A 84 13.23 -7.96 6.38
N ASP A 85 14.16 -8.54 7.12
CA ASP A 85 14.59 -8.05 8.43
C ASP A 85 15.13 -6.61 8.35
N ASN A 86 15.66 -6.21 7.19
CA ASN A 86 16.16 -4.86 6.95
C ASN A 86 15.04 -3.80 6.89
N GLN A 87 13.77 -4.21 6.84
CA GLN A 87 12.61 -3.31 6.72
C GLN A 87 11.82 -3.16 8.01
N VAL A 88 12.26 -3.75 9.13
CA VAL A 88 11.54 -3.71 10.41
C VAL A 88 11.30 -2.28 10.89
N GLU A 89 12.34 -1.43 10.91
CA GLU A 89 12.20 -0.03 11.34
C GLU A 89 11.27 0.78 10.42
N LEU A 90 11.33 0.51 9.11
CA LEU A 90 10.45 1.14 8.13
C LEU A 90 9.00 0.70 8.32
N LEU A 91 8.76 -0.58 8.57
CA LEU A 91 7.45 -1.13 8.87
C LEU A 91 6.87 -0.50 10.15
N GLU A 92 7.65 -0.45 11.22
CA GLU A 92 7.26 0.18 12.49
C GLU A 92 6.85 1.64 12.26
N ARG A 93 7.65 2.38 11.47
CA ARG A 93 7.33 3.77 11.12
C ARG A 93 6.02 3.87 10.35
N VAL A 94 5.82 3.06 9.31
CA VAL A 94 4.58 3.05 8.53
C VAL A 94 3.37 2.74 9.42
N VAL A 95 3.45 1.72 10.26
CA VAL A 95 2.34 1.35 11.18
C VAL A 95 2.02 2.48 12.15
N ASN A 96 3.02 3.14 12.72
CA ASN A 96 2.80 4.28 13.61
C ASN A 96 2.20 5.49 12.89
N LEU A 97 2.59 5.75 11.64
CA LEU A 97 1.99 6.81 10.82
C LEU A 97 0.52 6.51 10.51
N ILE A 98 0.18 5.26 10.16
CA ILE A 98 -1.21 4.83 9.96
C ILE A 98 -2.03 5.09 11.22
N ARG A 99 -1.54 4.63 12.39
CA ARG A 99 -2.23 4.84 13.67
C ARG A 99 -2.41 6.32 14.03
N ARG A 100 -1.49 7.19 13.60
CA ARG A 100 -1.54 8.63 13.87
C ARG A 100 -2.47 9.39 12.94
N TYR A 101 -2.41 9.11 11.63
CA TYR A 101 -3.06 9.93 10.61
C TYR A 101 -4.32 9.31 10.02
N ALA A 102 -4.49 8.00 10.14
CA ALA A 102 -5.70 7.28 9.74
C ALA A 102 -6.18 6.32 10.85
N PRO A 103 -6.44 6.80 12.09
CA PRO A 103 -6.77 5.94 13.23
C PRO A 103 -8.06 5.13 13.07
N GLY A 104 -8.96 5.54 12.18
CA GLY A 104 -10.19 4.82 11.86
C GLY A 104 -10.03 3.73 10.80
N ALA A 105 -8.91 3.69 10.08
CA ALA A 105 -8.69 2.70 9.03
C ALA A 105 -8.22 1.37 9.61
N ALA A 106 -8.79 0.27 9.12
CA ALA A 106 -8.23 -1.05 9.38
C ALA A 106 -6.84 -1.19 8.74
N ILE A 107 -5.94 -1.94 9.38
CA ILE A 107 -4.64 -2.29 8.80
C ILE A 107 -4.72 -3.70 8.24
N ALA A 108 -4.43 -3.85 6.95
CA ALA A 108 -4.47 -5.13 6.27
C ALA A 108 -3.10 -5.52 5.73
N PHE A 109 -2.84 -6.83 5.77
CA PHE A 109 -1.63 -7.44 5.24
C PHE A 109 -1.99 -8.45 4.15
N ASN A 110 -1.42 -8.29 2.97
CA ASN A 110 -1.55 -9.22 1.84
C ASN A 110 -0.46 -10.30 1.89
N SER A 111 -0.71 -11.51 1.41
CA SER A 111 0.32 -12.56 1.39
C SER A 111 1.33 -12.35 0.24
N ASN A 112 0.85 -11.80 -0.88
CA ASN A 112 1.64 -11.42 -2.06
C ASN A 112 0.97 -10.25 -2.80
N PRO A 113 1.66 -9.55 -3.73
CA PRO A 113 1.12 -8.35 -4.38
C PRO A 113 -0.22 -8.55 -5.09
N ALA A 114 -0.47 -9.74 -5.67
CA ALA A 114 -1.71 -10.06 -6.38
C ALA A 114 -2.92 -10.30 -5.43
N THR A 115 -2.68 -10.40 -4.11
CA THR A 115 -3.71 -10.62 -3.07
C THR A 115 -4.08 -9.34 -2.31
N THR A 116 -3.74 -8.17 -2.85
CA THR A 116 -3.96 -6.87 -2.18
C THR A 116 -5.44 -6.57 -1.98
N TYR A 117 -6.29 -6.86 -2.98
CA TYR A 117 -7.73 -6.71 -2.86
C TYR A 117 -8.30 -7.62 -1.75
N GLU A 118 -7.96 -8.90 -1.77
CA GLU A 118 -8.44 -9.88 -0.77
C GLU A 118 -7.99 -9.51 0.64
N ALA A 119 -6.88 -8.78 0.79
CA ALA A 119 -6.45 -8.24 2.06
C ALA A 119 -7.36 -7.11 2.56
N ALA A 120 -7.70 -6.17 1.69
CA ALA A 120 -8.59 -5.06 2.01
C ALA A 120 -10.04 -5.52 2.21
N ALA A 121 -10.51 -6.46 1.39
CA ALA A 121 -11.87 -7.00 1.40
C ALA A 121 -12.29 -7.63 2.75
N ARG A 122 -11.34 -7.96 3.63
CA ARG A 122 -11.63 -8.42 5.00
C ARG A 122 -12.18 -7.32 5.91
N TRP A 123 -12.04 -6.05 5.53
CA TRP A 123 -12.25 -4.91 6.40
C TRP A 123 -13.11 -3.78 5.80
N ILE A 124 -13.44 -3.86 4.51
CA ILE A 124 -14.30 -2.88 3.84
C ILE A 124 -15.70 -3.48 3.68
N GLU A 125 -16.73 -2.67 3.93
CA GLU A 125 -18.15 -3.08 3.84
C GLU A 125 -18.78 -2.86 2.45
#